data_AF-A0A8T3DRR1-F1
#
_entry.id   AF-A0A8T3DRR1-F1
#
_cell.length_a   1.000
_cell.length_b   1.000
_cell.length_c   1.000
_cell.angle_alpha   90.00
_cell.angle_beta   90.00
_cell.angle_gamma   90.00
#
_symmetry.space_group_name_H-M   'P 1'
#
loop_
_entity.id
_entity.type
_entity.pdbx_description
1 polymer ?
#
loop_
_entity_poly.entity_id
_entity_poly.type
_entity_poly.pdbx_seq_one_letter_code
_entity_poly.pdbx_strand_id
1 'polypeptide(L)'
;MKSLPYFSRGEVVRGFGRGSKELGIPTANFPDSVVEHLPADISTGIYYGWACVGNGDVHKMVMSIGWNPYYKNTKKSMETHVIHTYKEDFYGEILSVVMVGYIRPERGFDSLDALITAIHGDIEEAKRRLDLPEHRKLQEDNFFKMSPSPIMNGH
;
A
#
# COMPACT_ATOMS: atom_id res chain seq x y z
N MET A 1 -5.87 -7.89 -14.47
CA MET A 1 -5.40 -6.50 -14.38
C MET A 1 -4.23 -6.33 -15.32
N LYS A 2 -4.34 -5.43 -16.30
CA LYS A 2 -3.27 -5.19 -17.27
C LYS A 2 -2.26 -4.17 -16.74
N SER A 3 -2.67 -3.35 -15.78
CA SER A 3 -1.85 -2.28 -15.21
C SER A 3 -0.91 -2.72 -14.08
N LEU A 4 -0.71 -4.02 -13.86
CA LEU A 4 0.29 -4.53 -12.90
C LEU A 4 1.56 -5.01 -13.65
N PRO A 5 2.77 -4.76 -13.12
CA PRO A 5 3.05 -4.05 -11.86
C PRO A 5 2.76 -2.54 -11.96
N TYR A 6 2.17 -1.98 -10.91
CA TYR A 6 1.86 -0.54 -10.83
C TYR A 6 2.79 0.16 -9.84
N PHE A 7 3.39 1.25 -10.29
CA PHE A 7 4.38 2.01 -9.54
C PHE A 7 3.75 3.31 -9.07
N SER A 8 3.92 3.62 -7.79
CA SER A 8 3.37 4.85 -7.21
C SER A 8 4.23 5.38 -6.08
N ARG A 9 4.21 6.70 -5.89
CA ARG A 9 4.97 7.39 -4.85
C ARG A 9 4.12 8.54 -4.31
N GLY A 10 4.20 8.76 -3.01
CA GLY A 10 3.48 9.84 -2.36
C GLY A 10 3.85 9.99 -0.89
N GLU A 11 3.59 11.18 -0.36
CA GLU A 11 3.75 11.49 1.06
C GLU A 11 2.79 10.64 1.91
N VAL A 12 3.28 10.11 3.03
CA VAL A 12 2.43 9.37 3.97
C VAL A 12 1.58 10.34 4.78
N VAL A 13 0.27 10.29 4.56
CA VAL A 13 -0.71 11.14 5.25
C VAL A 13 -1.43 10.38 6.35
N ARG A 14 -2.01 11.11 7.30
CA ARG A 14 -2.88 10.53 8.33
C ARG A 14 -4.22 10.14 7.71
N GLY A 15 -4.64 8.90 7.93
CA GLY A 15 -5.99 8.45 7.62
C GLY A 15 -7.01 8.89 8.69
N PHE A 16 -8.22 8.35 8.60
CA PHE A 16 -9.35 8.70 9.48
C PHE A 16 -9.39 7.90 10.80
N GLY A 17 -8.26 7.32 11.23
CA GLY A 17 -8.12 6.76 12.59
C GLY A 17 -8.84 5.44 12.87
N ARG A 18 -8.83 4.45 11.96
CA ARG A 18 -9.49 3.14 12.16
C ARG A 18 -8.77 2.16 13.10
N GLY A 19 -7.92 2.64 14.01
CA GLY A 19 -7.29 1.78 15.03
C GLY A 19 -6.37 0.66 14.50
N SER A 20 -5.98 0.66 13.22
CA SER A 20 -5.12 -0.39 12.63
C SER A 20 -3.79 -0.56 13.37
N LYS A 21 -3.28 0.54 13.95
CA LYS A 21 -2.12 0.53 14.85
C LYS A 21 -2.38 -0.24 16.16
N GLU A 22 -3.57 -0.13 16.74
CA GLU A 22 -3.98 -0.88 17.94
C GLU A 22 -4.14 -2.38 17.65
N LEU A 23 -4.44 -2.73 16.39
CA LEU A 23 -4.49 -4.12 15.92
C LEU A 23 -3.10 -4.71 15.62
N GLY A 24 -2.03 -3.92 15.77
CA GLY A 24 -0.67 -4.34 15.42
C GLY A 24 -0.37 -4.33 13.91
N ILE A 25 -1.24 -3.76 13.09
CA ILE A 25 -1.13 -3.74 11.63
C ILE A 25 -1.27 -2.30 11.11
N PRO A 26 -0.30 -1.41 11.42
CA PRO A 26 -0.38 0.00 11.04
C PRO A 26 -0.45 0.17 9.52
N THR A 27 -1.33 1.06 9.05
CA THR A 27 -1.50 1.36 7.63
C THR A 27 -1.14 2.81 7.31
N ALA A 28 -0.27 2.99 6.32
CA ALA A 28 0.09 4.28 5.73
C ALA A 28 -0.91 4.64 4.63
N ASN A 29 -1.40 5.88 4.62
CA ASN A 29 -2.35 6.37 3.62
C ASN A 29 -1.62 7.23 2.59
N PHE A 30 -2.06 7.16 1.34
CA PHE A 30 -1.66 8.09 0.28
C PHE A 30 -2.63 9.28 0.17
N PRO A 31 -2.17 10.47 -0.28
CA PRO A 31 -3.04 11.60 -0.55
C PRO A 31 -3.97 11.31 -1.74
N ASP A 32 -5.14 11.95 -1.76
CA ASP A 32 -6.13 11.83 -2.84
C ASP A 32 -5.49 12.02 -4.23
N SER A 33 -4.55 12.97 -4.35
CA SER A 33 -3.85 13.25 -5.60
C SER A 33 -3.10 12.05 -6.15
N VAL A 34 -2.61 11.12 -5.31
CA VAL A 34 -1.98 9.88 -5.77
C VAL A 34 -3.03 8.84 -6.15
N VAL A 35 -4.10 8.74 -5.36
CA VAL A 35 -5.15 7.74 -5.54
C VAL A 35 -5.99 8.01 -6.79
N GLU A 36 -6.21 9.28 -7.14
CA GLU A 36 -6.94 9.72 -8.34
C GLU A 36 -6.24 9.33 -9.65
N HIS A 37 -4.92 9.05 -9.62
CA HIS A 37 -4.16 8.58 -10.78
C HIS A 37 -4.19 7.05 -10.94
N LEU A 38 -4.86 6.31 -10.05
CA LEU A 38 -5.02 4.86 -10.21
C LEU A 38 -5.69 4.53 -11.54
N PRO A 39 -5.11 3.61 -12.35
CA PRO A 39 -5.75 3.10 -13.54
C PRO A 39 -7.14 2.52 -13.24
N ALA A 40 -8.08 2.74 -14.15
CA ALA A 40 -9.47 2.32 -13.98
C ALA A 40 -9.62 0.79 -13.83
N ASP A 41 -8.70 0.00 -14.40
CA ASP A 41 -8.70 -1.46 -14.30
C ASP A 41 -8.14 -2.00 -12.96
N ILE A 42 -7.56 -1.15 -12.11
CA ILE A 42 -7.22 -1.49 -10.73
C ILE A 42 -8.50 -1.40 -9.88
N SER A 43 -9.10 -2.56 -9.64
CA SER A 43 -10.33 -2.70 -8.84
C SER A 43 -10.06 -2.50 -7.34
N THR A 44 -11.11 -2.36 -6.54
CA THR A 44 -10.95 -2.45 -5.09
C THR A 44 -10.58 -3.88 -4.65
N GLY A 45 -10.00 -4.00 -3.46
CA GLY A 45 -9.55 -5.26 -2.87
C GLY A 45 -8.14 -5.16 -2.28
N ILE A 46 -7.57 -6.33 -2.01
CA ILE A 46 -6.28 -6.48 -1.37
C ILE A 46 -5.23 -6.86 -2.39
N TYR A 47 -4.12 -6.13 -2.35
CA TYR A 47 -2.96 -6.25 -3.21
C TYR A 47 -1.72 -6.54 -2.39
N TYR A 48 -0.66 -6.99 -3.06
CA TYR A 48 0.66 -7.18 -2.46
C TYR A 48 1.74 -6.62 -3.37
N GLY A 49 2.89 -6.33 -2.78
CA GLY A 49 4.01 -5.80 -3.52
C GLY A 49 5.20 -5.41 -2.67
N TRP A 50 5.95 -4.44 -3.15
CA TRP A 50 7.14 -3.90 -2.50
C TRP A 50 6.91 -2.46 -2.08
N ALA A 51 7.49 -2.05 -0.96
CA ALA A 51 7.43 -0.70 -0.41
C ALA A 51 8.81 -0.24 0.06
N CYS A 52 9.08 1.06 -0.09
CA CYS A 52 10.23 1.74 0.48
C CYS A 52 9.77 3.07 1.07
N VAL A 53 10.22 3.36 2.30
CA VAL A 53 9.95 4.63 2.99
C VAL A 53 11.21 5.49 2.89
N GLY A 54 11.07 6.70 2.33
CA GLY A 54 12.18 7.62 2.09
C GLY A 54 13.26 6.98 1.21
N ASN A 55 14.49 6.94 1.74
CA ASN A 55 15.64 6.26 1.12
C ASN A 55 16.02 4.97 1.88
N GLY A 56 15.06 4.37 2.59
CA GLY A 56 15.27 3.16 3.39
C GLY A 56 15.33 1.88 2.56
N ASP A 57 15.31 0.75 3.26
CA ASP A 57 15.28 -0.57 2.64
C ASP A 57 13.91 -0.87 2.00
N VAL A 58 13.95 -1.71 0.95
CA VAL A 58 12.74 -2.18 0.28
C VAL A 58 12.18 -3.40 1.01
N HIS A 59 10.95 -3.30 1.49
CA HIS A 59 10.24 -4.33 2.24
C HIS A 59 9.01 -4.83 1.49
N LYS A 60 8.56 -6.05 1.84
CA LYS A 60 7.28 -6.57 1.36
C LYS A 60 6.13 -5.73 1.94
N MET A 61 5.01 -5.64 1.22
CA MET A 61 3.82 -4.96 1.71
C MET A 61 2.53 -5.66 1.26
N VAL A 62 1.46 -5.34 1.98
CA VAL A 62 0.08 -5.51 1.51
C VAL A 62 -0.58 -4.15 1.39
N MET A 63 -1.52 -4.01 0.47
CA MET A 63 -2.26 -2.78 0.24
C MET A 63 -3.75 -3.06 0.10
N SER A 64 -4.56 -2.29 0.82
CA SER A 64 -6.00 -2.22 0.61
C SER A 64 -6.32 -1.05 -0.32
N ILE A 65 -7.06 -1.32 -1.39
CA ILE A 65 -7.72 -0.30 -2.21
C ILE A 65 -9.21 -0.43 -1.99
N GLY A 66 -9.84 0.61 -1.46
CA GLY A 66 -11.27 0.60 -1.13
C GLY A 66 -11.96 1.90 -1.50
N TRP A 67 -13.27 1.98 -1.28
CA TRP A 67 -14.03 3.23 -1.40
C TRP A 67 -14.04 3.98 -0.08
N ASN A 68 -13.84 5.30 -0.12
CA ASN A 68 -13.86 6.14 1.07
C ASN A 68 -15.30 6.56 1.44
N PRO A 69 -15.86 6.09 2.58
CA PRO A 69 -17.23 6.41 2.99
C PRO A 69 -17.45 7.90 3.29
N TYR A 70 -16.40 8.62 3.73
CA TYR A 70 -16.50 10.05 4.05
C TYR A 70 -16.74 10.92 2.81
N TYR A 71 -16.33 10.43 1.62
CA TYR A 71 -16.61 11.08 0.34
C TYR A 71 -17.79 10.43 -0.39
N LYS A 72 -18.78 9.90 0.34
CA LYS A 72 -19.96 9.23 -0.23
C LYS A 72 -19.59 8.08 -1.19
N ASN A 73 -18.47 7.40 -0.95
CA ASN A 73 -17.92 6.34 -1.81
C ASN A 73 -17.65 6.78 -3.26
N THR A 74 -17.37 8.06 -3.49
CA THR A 74 -17.01 8.57 -4.84
C THR A 74 -15.51 8.56 -5.11
N LYS A 75 -14.69 8.47 -4.06
CA LYS A 75 -13.23 8.41 -4.13
C LYS A 75 -12.71 7.09 -3.59
N LYS A 76 -11.69 6.53 -4.24
CA LYS A 76 -10.94 5.40 -3.70
C LYS A 76 -9.98 5.87 -2.59
N SER A 77 -9.53 4.94 -1.75
CA SER A 77 -8.39 5.09 -0.84
C SER A 77 -7.34 4.02 -1.15
N MET A 78 -6.07 4.31 -0.83
CA MET A 78 -4.96 3.36 -0.86
C MET A 78 -4.30 3.33 0.52
N GLU A 79 -4.38 2.19 1.19
CA GLU A 79 -3.83 1.98 2.52
C GLU A 79 -2.79 0.87 2.48
N THR A 80 -1.54 1.17 2.82
CA THR A 80 -0.41 0.24 2.73
C THR A 80 0.06 -0.18 4.12
N HIS A 81 0.12 -1.48 4.37
CA HIS A 81 0.85 -2.03 5.50
C HIS A 81 2.20 -2.57 5.01
N VAL A 82 3.28 -1.91 5.43
CA VAL A 82 4.64 -2.36 5.18
C VAL A 82 4.96 -3.48 6.16
N ILE A 83 5.38 -4.65 5.67
CA ILE A 83 5.68 -5.83 6.49
C ILE A 83 7.09 -5.67 7.07
N HIS A 84 7.21 -4.68 7.96
CA HIS A 84 8.44 -4.31 8.67
C HIS A 84 8.07 -3.54 9.95
N THR A 85 8.87 -3.72 10.99
CA THR A 85 8.67 -3.00 12.27
C THR A 85 9.51 -1.73 12.29
N TYR A 86 8.87 -0.59 12.07
CA TYR A 86 9.50 0.71 12.26
C TYR A 86 9.50 1.12 13.74
N LYS A 87 10.55 1.83 14.17
CA LYS A 87 10.67 2.35 15.55
C LYS A 87 9.77 3.57 15.79
N GLU A 88 9.52 4.35 14.74
CA GLU A 88 8.79 5.60 14.79
C GLU A 88 7.79 5.65 13.62
N ASP A 89 6.76 6.50 13.76
CA ASP A 89 5.84 6.79 12.67
C ASP A 89 6.58 7.59 11.57
N PHE A 90 6.24 7.34 10.31
CA PHE A 90 6.88 7.97 9.15
C PHE A 90 5.90 8.87 8.37
N TYR A 91 5.04 9.60 9.07
CA TYR A 91 4.19 10.61 8.45
C TYR A 91 5.03 11.72 7.83
N GLY A 92 4.64 12.21 6.65
CA GLY A 92 5.42 13.20 5.89
C GLY A 92 6.57 12.62 5.08
N GLU A 93 6.95 11.37 5.32
CA GLU A 93 7.93 10.67 4.48
C GLU A 93 7.31 10.23 3.17
N ILE A 94 8.15 10.10 2.15
CA ILE A 94 7.74 9.58 0.85
C ILE A 94 7.68 8.05 0.90
N LEU A 95 6.48 7.48 0.74
CA LEU A 95 6.29 6.06 0.53
C LEU A 95 6.29 5.76 -0.98
N SER A 96 7.23 4.94 -1.41
CA SER A 96 7.30 4.39 -2.77
C SER A 96 6.77 2.96 -2.74
N VAL A 97 5.87 2.61 -3.68
CA VAL A 97 5.28 1.27 -3.77
C VAL A 97 5.30 0.74 -5.19
N VAL A 98 5.49 -0.57 -5.30
CA VAL A 98 5.29 -1.35 -6.52
C VAL A 98 4.25 -2.41 -6.20
N MET A 99 3.01 -2.20 -6.65
CA MET A 99 1.96 -3.22 -6.57
C MET A 99 2.22 -4.29 -7.62
N VAL A 100 2.37 -5.53 -7.19
CA VAL A 100 2.78 -6.65 -8.04
C VAL A 100 1.60 -7.53 -8.41
N GLY A 101 0.69 -7.78 -7.47
CA GLY A 101 -0.41 -8.71 -7.69
C GLY A 101 -1.60 -8.48 -6.76
N TYR A 102 -2.67 -9.21 -7.05
CA TYR A 102 -3.95 -9.16 -6.35
C TYR A 102 -4.16 -10.42 -5.51
N ILE A 103 -4.64 -10.26 -4.28
CA ILE A 103 -4.97 -11.37 -3.36
C ILE A 103 -6.45 -11.71 -3.46
N ARG A 104 -7.33 -10.75 -3.14
CA ARG A 104 -8.77 -10.99 -2.96
C ARG A 104 -9.59 -9.70 -2.99
N PRO A 105 -10.92 -9.78 -3.19
CA PRO A 105 -11.80 -8.62 -3.05
C PRO A 105 -11.92 -8.14 -1.60
N GLU A 106 -12.45 -6.92 -1.43
CA GLU A 106 -12.95 -6.43 -0.15
C GLU A 106 -14.00 -7.39 0.41
N ARG A 107 -14.02 -7.57 1.73
CA ARG A 107 -14.97 -8.44 2.43
C ARG A 107 -15.45 -7.74 3.69
N GLY A 108 -16.73 -7.89 4.01
CA GLY A 108 -17.24 -7.58 5.34
C GLY A 108 -16.80 -8.66 6.33
N PHE A 109 -16.64 -8.28 7.59
CA PHE A 109 -16.29 -9.19 8.68
C PHE A 109 -17.28 -9.01 9.82
N ASP A 110 -17.77 -10.14 10.34
CA ASP A 110 -18.77 -10.15 11.42
C ASP A 110 -18.13 -9.92 12.80
N SER A 111 -16.80 -9.94 12.90
CA SER A 111 -16.05 -9.65 14.12
C SER A 111 -14.67 -9.05 13.83
N LEU A 112 -14.09 -8.40 14.85
CA LEU A 112 -12.72 -7.89 14.79
C LEU A 112 -11.70 -9.03 14.61
N ASP A 113 -11.87 -10.16 15.30
CA ASP A 113 -10.97 -11.31 15.18
C ASP A 113 -10.97 -11.93 13.78
N ALA A 114 -12.13 -11.96 13.12
CA ALA A 114 -12.25 -12.41 11.73
C ALA A 114 -11.51 -11.47 10.77
N LEU A 115 -11.61 -10.15 11.00
CA LEU A 115 -10.84 -9.15 10.25
C LEU A 115 -9.33 -9.35 10.45
N ILE A 116 -8.86 -9.46 11.69
CA ILE A 116 -7.43 -9.64 12.02
C ILE A 116 -6.90 -10.93 11.37
N THR A 117 -7.64 -12.03 11.48
CA THR A 117 -7.26 -13.32 10.90
C THR A 117 -7.13 -13.24 9.38
N ALA A 118 -8.06 -12.55 8.71
CA ALA A 118 -7.99 -12.35 7.28
C ALA A 118 -6.77 -11.51 6.87
N ILE A 119 -6.47 -10.43 7.60
CA ILE A 119 -5.29 -9.59 7.31
C ILE A 119 -4.00 -10.38 7.49
N HIS A 120 -3.87 -11.19 8.56
CA HIS A 120 -2.71 -12.06 8.72
C HIS A 120 -2.59 -13.08 7.58
N GLY A 121 -3.69 -13.65 7.13
CA GLY A 121 -3.71 -14.51 5.95
C GLY A 121 -3.23 -13.79 4.68
N ASP A 122 -3.64 -12.53 4.48
CA ASP A 122 -3.18 -11.71 3.36
C ASP A 122 -1.67 -11.42 3.44
N ILE A 123 -1.15 -11.14 4.63
CA ILE A 123 0.30 -10.92 4.87
C ILE A 123 1.10 -12.18 4.55
N GLU A 124 0.67 -13.35 5.01
CA GLU A 124 1.38 -14.61 4.74
C GLU A 124 1.33 -14.98 3.25
N GLU A 125 0.19 -14.78 2.58
CA GLU A 125 0.09 -14.99 1.15
C GLU A 125 0.98 -14.01 0.35
N ALA A 126 1.02 -12.74 0.74
CA ALA A 126 1.92 -11.76 0.16
C ALA A 126 3.39 -12.16 0.31
N LYS A 127 3.80 -12.58 1.50
CA LYS A 127 5.17 -13.08 1.76
C LYS A 127 5.52 -14.20 0.80
N ARG A 128 4.67 -15.23 0.72
CA ARG A 128 4.87 -16.42 -0.13
C ARG A 128 4.94 -16.05 -1.62
N ARG A 129 4.02 -15.21 -2.11
CA ARG A 129 3.99 -14.81 -3.52
C ARG A 129 5.17 -13.93 -3.92
N LEU A 130 5.65 -13.06 -3.03
CA LEU A 130 6.79 -12.18 -3.31
C LEU A 130 8.14 -12.90 -3.33
N ASP A 131 8.21 -14.12 -2.79
CA ASP A 131 9.40 -14.98 -2.89
C ASP A 131 9.53 -15.69 -4.24
N LEU A 132 8.49 -15.65 -5.09
CA LEU A 132 8.58 -16.14 -6.46
C LEU A 132 9.59 -15.29 -7.27
N PRO A 133 10.48 -15.91 -8.08
CA PRO A 133 11.56 -15.20 -8.77
C PRO A 133 11.10 -13.99 -9.60
N GLU A 134 9.96 -14.12 -10.29
CA GLU A 134 9.38 -13.07 -11.13
C GLU A 134 8.93 -11.84 -10.35
N HIS A 135 8.58 -12.01 -9.07
CA HIS A 135 8.18 -10.91 -8.18
C HIS A 135 9.36 -10.38 -7.38
N ARG A 136 10.28 -11.25 -6.99
CA ARG A 136 11.46 -10.90 -6.19
C ARG A 136 12.36 -9.89 -6.89
N LYS A 137 12.54 -10.01 -8.21
CA LYS A 137 13.33 -9.05 -9.01
C LYS A 137 12.84 -7.61 -8.91
N LEU A 138 11.54 -7.39 -8.63
CA LEU A 138 10.97 -6.05 -8.51
C LEU A 138 11.39 -5.34 -7.22
N GLN A 139 11.93 -6.06 -6.23
CA GLN A 139 12.54 -5.47 -5.04
C GLN A 139 13.74 -4.58 -5.41
N GLU A 140 14.47 -4.94 -6.47
CA GLU A 140 15.70 -4.27 -6.90
C GLU A 140 15.47 -3.24 -8.03
N ASP A 141 14.20 -2.99 -8.39
CA ASP A 141 13.82 -2.10 -9.47
C ASP A 141 14.40 -0.69 -9.27
N ASN A 142 14.83 -0.05 -10.36
CA ASN A 142 15.43 1.28 -10.33
C ASN A 142 14.47 2.34 -9.76
N PHE A 143 13.16 2.10 -9.83
CA PHE A 143 12.15 2.93 -9.18
C PHE A 143 12.45 3.22 -7.70
N PHE A 144 12.95 2.23 -6.96
CA PHE A 144 13.30 2.40 -5.54
C PHE A 144 14.64 3.10 -5.32
N LYS A 145 15.51 3.13 -6.33
CA LYS A 145 16.85 3.76 -6.27
C LYS A 145 16.85 5.22 -6.69
N MET A 146 15.86 5.64 -7.47
CA MET A 146 15.71 7.02 -7.89
C MET A 146 15.19 7.87 -6.73
N SER A 147 16.01 8.83 -6.28
CA SER A 147 15.56 9.84 -5.34
C SER A 147 14.31 10.55 -5.88
N PRO A 148 13.32 10.85 -5.04
CA PRO A 148 12.21 11.70 -5.44
C PRO A 148 12.81 13.01 -5.94
N SER A 149 12.69 13.31 -7.24
CA SER A 149 13.05 14.63 -7.73
C SER A 149 12.23 15.64 -6.94
N PRO A 150 12.84 16.69 -6.35
CA PRO A 150 12.06 17.72 -5.70
C PRO A 150 11.09 18.25 -6.76
N ILE A 151 9.81 18.23 -6.44
CA ILE A 151 8.76 18.82 -7.27
C ILE A 151 9.23 20.24 -7.58
N MET A 152 9.58 20.52 -8.84
CA MET A 152 9.74 21.90 -9.27
C MET A 152 8.36 22.53 -9.13
N ASN A 153 8.19 23.35 -8.09
CA ASN A 153 7.11 24.31 -8.04
C ASN A 153 7.33 25.26 -9.23
N GLY A 154 6.62 24.99 -10.32
CA GLY A 154 6.57 25.88 -11.47
C GLY A 154 5.93 27.20 -11.04
N HIS A 155 6.65 28.28 -11.32
CA HIS A 155 6.24 29.68 -11.17
C HIS A 155 4.94 30.02 -11.89
#